data_AF-A0A7Z0Q9H4-F1
#
_entry.id   AF-A0A7Z0Q9H4-F1
#
_cell.length_a   1.000
_cell.length_b   1.000
_cell.length_c   1.000
_cell.angle_alpha   90.00
_cell.angle_beta   90.00
_cell.angle_gamma   90.00
#
_symmetry.space_group_name_H-M   'P 1'
#
loop_
_entity.id
_entity.type
_entity.pdbx_description
1 polymer ?
#
loop_
_entity_poly.entity_id
_entity_poly.type
_entity_poly.pdbx_seq_one_letter_code
_entity_poly.pdbx_strand_id
1 'polypeptide(L)'
;MKPARDATSVIARARSSTSRSCSGTRFAYKWLSSSTKTPTISSALYSNRTGEWPTPRSCFNELNAEFKFTLDPCASEANTTCATFFTKKDNGLIQDLENHRVFCNPPYDTFF
;
A
#
# COMPACT_ATOMS: atom_id res chain seq x y z
N MET A 1 9.57 -29.64 -34.26
CA MET A 1 10.67 -30.62 -34.45
C MET A 1 11.86 -30.20 -33.60
N LYS A 2 12.23 -30.99 -32.60
CA LYS A 2 13.61 -31.00 -32.09
C LYS A 2 14.41 -31.98 -32.97
N PRO A 3 15.73 -31.83 -33.02
CA PRO A 3 16.52 -32.98 -32.61
C PRO A 3 17.57 -32.62 -31.55
N ALA A 4 17.74 -33.59 -30.66
CA ALA A 4 18.70 -33.62 -29.57
C ALA A 4 20.10 -34.01 -30.05
N ARG A 5 21.14 -33.53 -29.36
CA ARG A 5 22.34 -34.32 -29.05
C ARG A 5 22.86 -33.95 -27.67
N ASP A 6 22.69 -34.90 -26.77
CA ASP A 6 23.35 -35.05 -25.49
C ASP A 6 24.64 -35.86 -25.70
N ALA A 7 25.73 -35.53 -25.02
CA ALA A 7 26.86 -36.42 -24.75
C ALA A 7 27.84 -35.75 -23.77
N THR A 8 27.55 -35.98 -22.49
CA THR A 8 28.46 -35.98 -21.34
C THR A 8 29.91 -36.39 -21.66
N SER A 9 30.89 -35.63 -21.17
CA SER A 9 32.12 -36.21 -20.62
C SER A 9 32.52 -35.47 -19.35
N VAL A 10 32.46 -36.22 -18.26
CA VAL A 10 33.00 -35.91 -16.93
C VAL A 10 34.53 -35.91 -17.02
N ILE A 11 35.20 -35.42 -15.96
CA ILE A 11 36.63 -35.53 -15.61
C ILE A 11 37.39 -34.24 -16.01
N ALA A 12 38.15 -33.53 -15.17
CA ALA A 12 38.71 -33.78 -13.86
C ALA A 12 38.83 -32.46 -13.07
N ARG A 13 38.69 -32.59 -11.75
CA ARG A 13 39.19 -31.63 -10.77
C ARG A 13 40.64 -32.02 -10.46
N ALA A 14 41.59 -31.10 -10.56
CA ALA A 14 42.63 -30.90 -9.54
C ALA A 14 43.58 -29.76 -9.91
N ARG A 15 43.62 -28.77 -9.00
CA ARG A 15 44.81 -28.16 -8.39
C ARG A 15 45.99 -27.87 -9.33
N SER A 16 46.42 -26.63 -9.38
CA SER A 16 47.47 -26.14 -8.47
C SER A 16 47.89 -24.73 -8.87
N SER A 17 48.12 -23.96 -7.83
CA SER A 17 48.70 -22.63 -7.80
C SER A 17 50.01 -22.54 -8.59
N THR A 18 50.10 -21.55 -9.47
CA THR A 18 51.36 -20.87 -9.75
C THR A 18 51.07 -19.41 -10.09
N SER A 19 51.64 -18.53 -9.29
CA SER A 19 51.67 -17.10 -9.52
C SER A 19 52.45 -16.82 -10.80
N ARG A 20 51.88 -15.98 -11.68
CA ARG A 20 52.69 -15.11 -12.52
C ARG A 20 51.85 -13.97 -13.08
N SER A 21 52.38 -12.78 -12.82
CA SER A 21 51.96 -11.50 -13.35
C SER A 21 51.82 -11.56 -14.87
N CYS A 22 50.60 -11.32 -15.36
CA CYS A 22 50.36 -10.94 -16.74
C CYS A 22 49.51 -9.66 -16.71
N SER A 23 50.07 -8.59 -17.26
CA SER A 23 49.44 -7.30 -17.45
C SER A 23 48.19 -7.44 -18.32
N GLY A 24 47.04 -7.66 -17.67
CA GLY A 24 45.73 -7.59 -18.29
C GLY A 24 45.26 -6.15 -18.27
N THR A 25 45.16 -5.53 -19.44
CA THR A 25 44.40 -4.30 -19.65
C THR A 25 42.98 -4.53 -19.14
N ARG A 26 42.71 -4.00 -17.95
CA ARG A 26 41.38 -3.99 -17.36
C ARG A 26 40.53 -3.05 -18.20
N PHE A 27 39.66 -3.59 -19.05
CA PHE A 27 38.55 -2.82 -19.62
C PHE A 27 37.66 -2.39 -18.46
N ALA A 28 37.97 -1.24 -17.87
CA ALA A 28 37.12 -0.58 -16.90
C ALA A 28 35.92 -0.05 -17.66
N TYR A 29 34.78 -0.72 -17.56
CA TYR A 29 33.51 -0.10 -17.91
C TYR A 29 33.30 1.02 -16.89
N LYS A 30 33.67 2.24 -17.28
CA LYS A 30 33.44 3.46 -16.52
C LYS A 30 31.95 3.73 -16.58
N TRP A 31 31.22 3.29 -15.56
CA TRP A 31 29.84 3.69 -15.34
C TRP A 31 29.84 5.23 -15.23
N LEU A 32 29.33 5.94 -16.25
CA LEU A 32 29.08 7.37 -16.08
C LEU A 32 28.06 7.49 -14.96
N SER A 33 28.50 8.04 -13.83
CA SER A 33 27.65 8.46 -12.72
C SER A 33 26.73 9.57 -13.22
N SER A 34 25.69 9.21 -13.96
CA SER A 34 24.60 10.12 -14.24
C SER A 34 23.93 10.35 -12.90
N SER A 35 24.06 11.57 -12.36
CA SER A 35 23.37 11.98 -11.13
C SER A 35 21.88 11.73 -11.32
N THR A 36 21.36 10.67 -10.71
CA THR A 36 19.92 10.45 -10.64
C THR A 36 19.37 11.50 -9.68
N LYS A 37 18.87 12.62 -10.22
CA LYS A 37 18.02 13.53 -9.45
C LYS A 37 16.84 12.69 -8.97
N THR A 38 16.78 12.44 -7.67
CA THR A 38 15.61 11.83 -7.06
C THR A 38 14.40 12.72 -7.39
N PRO A 39 13.31 12.17 -7.95
CA PRO A 39 12.13 12.97 -8.21
C PRO A 39 11.60 13.50 -6.87
N THR A 40 11.63 14.82 -6.69
CA THR A 40 11.03 15.47 -5.53
C THR A 40 9.53 15.58 -5.81
N ILE A 41 8.73 14.72 -5.19
CA ILE A 41 7.27 14.82 -5.24
C ILE A 41 6.88 16.14 -4.55
N SER A 42 6.04 16.95 -5.19
CA SER A 42 5.62 18.24 -4.63
C SER A 42 4.75 18.04 -3.39
N SER A 43 4.92 18.90 -2.37
CA SER A 43 4.14 18.84 -1.12
C SER A 43 2.62 18.92 -1.35
N ALA A 44 2.20 19.56 -2.45
CA ALA A 44 0.80 19.63 -2.87
C ALA A 44 0.17 18.24 -3.10
N LEU A 45 0.96 17.26 -3.55
CA LEU A 45 0.49 15.88 -3.76
C LEU A 45 0.26 15.11 -2.45
N TYR A 46 0.77 15.60 -1.32
CA TYR A 46 0.55 15.05 0.03
C TYR A 46 -0.47 15.86 0.85
N SER A 47 -1.01 16.94 0.28
CA SER A 47 -1.94 17.80 1.01
C SER A 47 -3.38 17.26 0.97
N ASN A 48 -3.74 16.42 1.94
CA ASN A 48 -5.15 16.11 2.23
C ASN A 48 -5.69 17.19 3.18
N ARG A 49 -6.65 18.01 2.72
CA ARG A 49 -7.26 19.06 3.56
C ARG A 49 -8.14 18.49 4.67
N THR A 50 -8.76 17.33 4.41
CA THR A 50 -9.54 16.53 5.37
C THR A 50 -9.36 15.05 5.02
N GLY A 51 -9.16 14.18 6.01
CA GLY A 51 -9.21 12.71 5.81
C GLY A 51 -10.64 12.17 5.67
N GLU A 52 -11.64 13.05 5.77
CA GLU A 52 -13.06 12.71 5.74
C GLU A 52 -13.61 12.77 4.32
N TRP A 53 -14.22 11.66 3.88
CA TRP A 53 -14.91 11.53 2.60
C TRP A 53 -16.32 10.97 2.87
N PRO A 54 -17.35 11.82 2.97
CA PRO A 54 -18.68 11.38 3.35
C PRO A 54 -19.32 10.52 2.26
N THR A 55 -20.09 9.51 2.66
CA THR A 55 -20.88 8.71 1.72
C THR A 55 -21.96 9.58 1.06
N PRO A 56 -22.07 9.60 -0.28
CA PRO A 56 -23.15 10.30 -0.96
C PRO A 56 -24.51 9.87 -0.44
N ARG A 57 -25.40 10.83 -0.18
CA ARG A 57 -26.69 10.57 0.49
C ARG A 57 -27.57 9.57 -0.25
N SER A 58 -27.58 9.58 -1.59
CA SER A 58 -28.31 8.61 -2.41
C SER A 58 -27.82 7.18 -2.19
N CYS A 59 -26.50 6.97 -2.24
CA CYS A 59 -25.86 5.68 -2.01
C CYS A 59 -26.19 5.13 -0.60
N PHE A 60 -26.07 5.98 0.43
CA PHE A 60 -26.45 5.57 1.78
C PHE A 60 -27.94 5.22 1.88
N ASN A 61 -28.83 6.00 1.27
CA ASN A 61 -30.27 5.76 1.36
C ASN A 61 -30.69 4.44 0.72
N GLU A 62 -30.08 4.04 -0.39
CA GLU A 62 -30.33 2.74 -1.03
C GLU A 62 -29.94 1.58 -0.09
N LEU A 63 -28.75 1.65 0.51
CA LEU A 63 -28.30 0.66 1.49
C LEU A 63 -29.18 0.65 2.74
N ASN A 64 -29.50 1.84 3.27
CA ASN A 64 -30.32 1.97 4.46
C ASN A 64 -31.76 1.48 4.22
N ALA A 65 -32.27 1.55 2.99
CA ALA A 65 -33.57 0.99 2.66
C ALA A 65 -33.60 -0.53 2.86
N GLU A 66 -32.50 -1.23 2.60
CA GLU A 66 -32.37 -2.68 2.76
C GLU A 66 -31.97 -3.07 4.19
N PHE A 67 -30.87 -2.51 4.69
CA PHE A 67 -30.25 -2.95 5.95
C PHE A 67 -30.76 -2.20 7.19
N LYS A 68 -31.48 -1.08 7.01
CA LYS A 68 -32.09 -0.28 8.10
C LYS A 68 -31.08 0.06 9.21
N PHE A 69 -29.94 0.67 8.89
CA PHE A 69 -28.91 1.02 9.86
C PHE A 69 -29.45 1.89 11.00
N THR A 70 -28.85 1.72 12.17
CA THR A 70 -29.26 2.39 13.43
C THR A 70 -28.13 3.19 14.06
N LEU A 71 -26.88 2.95 13.65
CA LEU A 71 -25.69 3.54 14.27
C LEU A 71 -24.62 3.83 13.22
N ASP A 72 -24.00 5.01 13.32
CA ASP A 72 -22.81 5.42 12.58
C ASP A 72 -21.65 5.74 13.54
N PRO A 73 -20.68 4.85 13.77
CA PRO A 73 -19.63 5.03 14.77
C PRO A 73 -18.49 5.93 14.28
N CYS A 74 -18.52 6.36 13.01
CA CYS A 74 -17.44 7.06 12.35
C CYS A 74 -17.88 8.39 11.73
N ALA A 75 -18.78 9.09 12.41
CA ALA A 75 -19.37 10.33 11.91
C ALA A 75 -18.83 11.59 12.61
N SER A 76 -19.31 12.72 12.13
CA SER A 76 -19.31 14.03 12.77
C SER A 76 -20.72 14.59 12.71
N GLU A 77 -20.98 15.65 13.46
CA GLU A 77 -22.28 16.35 13.44
C GLU A 77 -22.67 16.81 12.02
N ALA A 78 -21.68 17.08 11.16
CA ALA A 78 -21.91 17.56 9.80
C ALA A 78 -22.11 16.45 8.76
N ASN A 79 -21.60 15.23 9.01
CA ASN A 79 -21.58 14.15 8.02
C ASN A 79 -22.39 12.91 8.42
N THR A 80 -23.06 12.92 9.57
CA THR A 80 -23.78 11.76 10.09
C THR A 80 -24.83 11.21 9.12
N THR A 81 -24.86 9.88 9.06
CA THR A 81 -25.82 9.11 8.28
C THR A 81 -27.01 8.60 9.11
N CYS A 82 -26.81 8.45 10.42
CA CYS A 82 -27.78 7.88 11.37
C CYS A 82 -28.14 8.88 12.48
N ALA A 83 -29.31 8.69 13.12
CA ALA A 83 -29.70 9.52 14.26
C ALA A 83 -28.77 9.32 15.47
N THR A 84 -28.36 8.07 15.71
CA THR A 84 -27.33 7.72 16.69
C THR A 84 -26.00 7.62 15.97
N PHE A 85 -24.99 8.33 16.48
CA PHE A 85 -23.64 8.31 15.91
C PHE A 85 -22.59 8.63 16.97
N PHE A 86 -21.35 8.26 16.70
CA PHE A 86 -20.19 8.63 17.51
C PHE A 86 -19.29 9.56 16.73
N THR A 87 -18.73 10.54 17.43
CA THR A 87 -17.72 11.45 16.90
C THR A 87 -16.32 10.91 17.13
N LYS A 88 -15.33 11.52 16.48
CA LYS A 88 -13.91 11.28 16.77
C LYS A 88 -13.56 11.44 18.25
N LYS A 89 -14.26 12.30 19.00
CA LYS A 89 -14.04 12.46 20.45
C LYS A 89 -14.59 11.28 21.26
N ASP A 90 -15.68 10.68 20.81
CA ASP A 90 -16.32 9.55 21.49
C ASP A 90 -15.56 8.25 21.24
N ASN A 91 -14.73 8.20 20.19
CA ASN A 91 -13.96 7.03 19.76
C ASN A 91 -14.84 5.80 19.55
N GLY A 92 -15.44 5.68 18.37
CA GLY A 92 -16.32 4.57 18.01
C GLY A 92 -15.69 3.17 18.10
N LEU A 93 -14.36 3.05 18.21
CA LEU A 93 -13.68 1.75 18.34
C LEU A 93 -13.83 1.13 19.74
N ILE A 94 -14.10 1.95 20.76
CA ILE A 94 -14.23 1.49 22.16
C ILE A 94 -15.67 1.50 22.67
N GLN A 95 -16.62 1.90 21.82
CA GLN A 95 -18.03 1.95 22.18
C GLN A 95 -18.69 0.58 22.05
N ASP A 96 -19.79 0.41 22.79
CA ASP A 96 -20.65 -0.75 22.61
C ASP A 96 -21.44 -0.62 21.31
N LEU A 97 -21.26 -1.59 20.42
CA LEU A 97 -21.94 -1.68 19.13
C LEU A 97 -22.99 -2.79 19.11
N GLU A 98 -23.16 -3.52 20.21
CA GLU A 98 -24.14 -4.60 20.30
C GLU A 98 -25.56 -4.08 20.05
N ASN A 99 -26.41 -4.95 19.49
CA ASN A 99 -27.80 -4.66 19.16
C ASN A 99 -28.03 -3.54 18.12
N HIS A 100 -26.97 -3.06 17.47
CA HIS A 100 -27.07 -2.09 16.38
C HIS A 100 -26.81 -2.71 15.00
N ARG A 101 -27.49 -2.17 13.98
CA ARG A 101 -27.11 -2.36 12.58
C ARG A 101 -26.22 -1.20 12.20
N VAL A 102 -24.92 -1.48 12.07
CA VAL A 102 -23.88 -0.45 12.01
C VAL A 102 -23.51 -0.14 10.56
N PHE A 103 -23.55 1.14 10.19
CA PHE A 103 -22.91 1.64 8.97
C PHE A 103 -21.60 2.33 9.37
N CYS A 104 -20.46 1.85 8.87
CA CYS A 104 -19.15 2.35 9.28
C CYS A 104 -18.38 2.88 8.07
N ASN A 105 -18.15 4.20 8.03
CA ASN A 105 -17.35 4.89 7.01
C ASN A 105 -16.22 5.70 7.68
N PRO A 106 -15.15 5.03 8.17
CA PRO A 106 -14.07 5.69 8.90
C PRO A 106 -13.32 6.70 8.02
N PRO A 107 -12.78 7.78 8.61
CA PRO A 107 -11.91 8.68 7.88
C PRO A 107 -10.64 7.95 7.45
N TYR A 108 -10.10 8.33 6.30
CA TYR A 108 -8.88 7.75 5.70
C TYR A 108 -7.61 8.34 6.31
N ASP A 109 -7.59 8.48 7.63
CA ASP A 109 -6.47 9.00 8.41
C ASP A 109 -5.91 7.89 9.31
N THR A 110 -4.65 8.01 9.72
CA THR A 110 -4.01 7.03 10.61
C THR A 110 -4.48 7.13 12.06
N PHE A 111 -5.23 8.19 12.40
CA PHE A 111 -5.68 8.46 13.77
C PHE A 111 -7.21 8.55 13.84
N PHE A 112 -7.84 7.55 14.47
CA PHE A 112 -9.23 7.54 14.88
C PHE A 112 -9.35 7.18 16.36
#